data_AF-A0A0D6AGB8-F1
#
_entry.id   AF-A0A0D6AGB8-F1
#
_cell.length_a   1.000
_cell.length_b   1.000
_cell.length_c   1.000
_cell.angle_alpha   90.00
_cell.angle_beta   90.00
_cell.angle_gamma   90.00
#
_symmetry.space_group_name_H-M   'P 1'
#
loop_
_entity.id
_entity.type
_entity.pdbx_description
1 polymer ?
#
loop_
_entity_poly.entity_id
_entity_poly.type
_entity_poly.pdbx_seq_one_letter_code
_entity_poly.pdbx_strand_id
1 'polypeptide(L)'
;MPSLIVPKMSVILPTPDKYHTIAKTLDYLRQQTVKKNLEIIIVAPSASEITPHIKEIDDFFAIEAIGIGKIKSIAFAYTEGIRHSQAPIVALAEDHCFPDADWAEYLIEAHKQPWAVVGPVLRNANPNNVVSWADMLIAYAPWLDFTPSGIVNFLPGHNSSYKKDILLSYEEKLAEMMETETILHWDIQSKGYQLYLESRAKTSHTNFGDLFTWIQVQFYCGKLFAGDRVNNQNWNMGKKLIYTMASPLIPFVRLWRIYRQLEERKLQKLWSLKLFLTLFLGLIIDSIGQGIGYIFGVGKAMAKISKFEFHRDQYS
;
A
#
# COMPACT_ATOMS: atom_id res chain seq x y z
N MET A 1 -10.72 -14.65 -34.45
CA MET A 1 -11.32 -15.07 -33.16
C MET A 1 -12.04 -13.86 -32.58
N PRO A 2 -13.28 -13.97 -32.09
CA PRO A 2 -13.88 -12.86 -31.37
C PRO A 2 -12.98 -12.52 -30.18
N SER A 3 -12.61 -11.25 -30.02
CA SER A 3 -11.87 -10.80 -28.84
C SER A 3 -12.72 -11.15 -27.62
N LEU A 4 -12.21 -12.02 -26.75
CA LEU A 4 -12.83 -12.28 -25.45
C LEU A 4 -13.03 -10.93 -24.75
N ILE A 5 -14.28 -10.61 -24.42
CA ILE A 5 -14.58 -9.41 -23.64
C ILE A 5 -14.08 -9.70 -22.22
N VAL A 6 -13.03 -9.01 -21.81
CA VAL A 6 -12.39 -9.15 -20.50
C VAL A 6 -12.47 -7.83 -19.72
N PRO A 7 -12.47 -7.86 -18.39
CA PRO A 7 -12.36 -6.65 -17.58
C PRO A 7 -11.04 -5.92 -17.91
N LYS A 8 -11.05 -4.59 -17.84
CA LYS A 8 -9.82 -3.79 -18.09
C LYS A 8 -8.91 -3.77 -16.88
N MET A 9 -9.48 -3.81 -15.69
CA MET A 9 -8.74 -3.83 -14.43
C MET A 9 -9.46 -4.69 -13.38
N SER A 10 -8.69 -5.49 -12.66
CA SER A 10 -9.17 -6.24 -11.50
C SER A 10 -8.73 -5.50 -10.24
N VAL A 11 -9.67 -5.27 -9.32
CA VAL A 11 -9.38 -4.66 -8.02
C VAL A 11 -9.39 -5.76 -6.97
N ILE A 12 -8.24 -5.99 -6.33
CA ILE A 12 -8.10 -6.99 -5.27
C ILE A 12 -8.39 -6.32 -3.93
N LEU A 13 -9.41 -6.81 -3.23
CA LEU A 13 -9.87 -6.25 -1.97
C LEU A 13 -9.86 -7.34 -0.89
N PRO A 14 -8.75 -7.49 -0.14
CA PRO A 14 -8.69 -8.40 0.99
C PRO A 14 -9.62 -7.97 2.13
N THR A 15 -10.21 -8.94 2.83
CA THR A 15 -10.94 -8.73 4.08
C THR A 15 -10.53 -9.81 5.10
N PRO A 16 -10.27 -9.47 6.38
CA PRO A 16 -9.85 -10.45 7.38
C PRO A 16 -11.00 -11.32 7.85
N ASP A 17 -12.24 -10.90 7.62
CA ASP A 17 -13.43 -11.47 8.21
C ASP A 17 -14.69 -11.30 7.34
N LYS A 18 -15.50 -10.27 7.60
CA LYS A 18 -16.87 -10.09 7.12
C LYS A 18 -16.94 -9.03 6.03
N TYR A 19 -18.04 -9.08 5.28
CA TYR A 19 -18.36 -8.07 4.27
C TYR A 19 -18.38 -6.64 4.84
N HIS A 20 -18.84 -6.46 6.08
CA HIS A 20 -18.97 -5.12 6.68
C HIS A 20 -17.63 -4.35 6.73
N THR A 21 -16.51 -5.05 6.96
CA THR A 21 -15.17 -4.47 7.01
C THR A 21 -14.81 -3.72 5.72
N ILE A 22 -15.21 -4.26 4.57
CA ILE A 22 -14.92 -3.69 3.25
C ILE A 22 -16.09 -2.95 2.61
N ALA A 23 -17.28 -2.95 3.24
CA ALA A 23 -18.49 -2.39 2.66
C ALA A 23 -18.30 -0.93 2.26
N LYS A 24 -17.63 -0.13 3.10
CA LYS A 24 -17.33 1.26 2.82
C LYS A 24 -16.45 1.41 1.57
N THR A 25 -15.35 0.66 1.47
CA THR A 25 -14.50 0.70 0.27
C THR A 25 -15.27 0.25 -0.97
N LEU A 26 -16.11 -0.78 -0.86
CA LEU A 26 -16.92 -1.24 -1.98
C LEU A 26 -17.91 -0.16 -2.47
N ASP A 27 -18.50 0.63 -1.57
CA ASP A 27 -19.35 1.76 -1.95
C ASP A 27 -18.61 2.84 -2.75
N TYR A 28 -17.33 3.09 -2.47
CA TYR A 28 -16.48 3.97 -3.29
C TYR A 28 -16.12 3.34 -4.65
N LEU A 29 -15.92 2.02 -4.70
CA LEU A 29 -15.70 1.30 -5.94
C LEU A 29 -16.96 1.29 -6.84
N ARG A 30 -18.16 1.25 -6.25
CA ARG A 30 -19.43 1.34 -6.99
C ARG A 30 -19.69 2.72 -7.60
N GLN A 31 -18.98 3.74 -7.15
CA GLN A 31 -19.02 5.11 -7.68
C GLN A 31 -18.04 5.33 -8.84
N GLN A 32 -17.21 4.34 -9.20
CA GLN A 32 -16.25 4.51 -10.28
C GLN A 32 -16.94 4.79 -11.62
N THR A 33 -16.47 5.80 -12.36
CA THR A 33 -17.00 6.18 -13.69
C THR A 33 -16.93 5.04 -14.69
N VAL A 34 -15.92 4.16 -14.54
CA VAL A 34 -15.65 3.01 -15.38
C VAL A 34 -16.00 1.66 -14.73
N LYS A 35 -16.87 1.63 -13.71
CA LYS A 35 -17.20 0.41 -12.94
C LYS A 35 -17.56 -0.83 -13.78
N LYS A 36 -18.21 -0.66 -14.92
CA LYS A 36 -18.54 -1.75 -15.88
C LYS A 36 -17.32 -2.37 -16.59
N ASN A 37 -16.13 -1.78 -16.43
CA ASN A 37 -14.86 -2.34 -16.89
C ASN A 37 -14.05 -3.01 -15.77
N LEU A 38 -14.58 -3.03 -14.54
CA LEU A 38 -13.86 -3.51 -13.36
C LEU A 38 -14.32 -4.90 -12.96
N GLU A 39 -13.35 -5.77 -12.67
CA GLU A 39 -13.57 -7.00 -11.92
C GLU A 39 -13.19 -6.75 -10.46
N ILE A 40 -14.05 -7.09 -9.51
CA ILE A 40 -13.76 -6.96 -8.08
C ILE A 40 -13.55 -8.34 -7.48
N ILE A 41 -12.38 -8.58 -6.90
CA ILE A 41 -12.02 -9.87 -6.28
C ILE A 41 -11.86 -9.64 -4.80
N ILE A 42 -12.84 -10.13 -4.04
CA ILE A 42 -12.80 -10.08 -2.58
C ILE A 42 -12.09 -11.31 -2.06
N VAL A 43 -10.96 -11.11 -1.40
CA VAL A 43 -10.16 -12.21 -0.85
C VAL A 43 -10.44 -12.33 0.64
N ALA A 44 -11.05 -13.44 1.05
CA ALA A 44 -11.53 -13.63 2.41
C ALA A 44 -11.11 -15.00 2.97
N PRO A 45 -11.21 -15.22 4.29
CA PRO A 45 -11.02 -16.57 4.83
C PRO A 45 -12.02 -17.59 4.31
N SER A 46 -13.26 -17.15 4.07
CA SER A 46 -14.34 -17.96 3.52
C SER A 46 -15.15 -17.16 2.50
N ALA A 47 -15.23 -17.66 1.26
CA ALA A 47 -16.07 -17.05 0.23
C ALA A 47 -17.57 -17.07 0.62
N SER A 48 -18.02 -18.13 1.31
CA SER A 48 -19.44 -18.28 1.66
C SER A 48 -19.96 -17.23 2.64
N GLU A 49 -19.07 -16.57 3.40
CA GLU A 49 -19.43 -15.45 4.28
C GLU A 49 -19.58 -14.13 3.53
N ILE A 50 -19.03 -14.02 2.33
CA ILE A 50 -19.04 -12.80 1.51
C ILE A 50 -20.06 -12.89 0.38
N THR A 51 -20.11 -14.01 -0.34
CA THR A 51 -20.94 -14.21 -1.54
C THR A 51 -22.41 -13.78 -1.37
N PRO A 52 -23.10 -14.08 -0.24
CA PRO A 52 -24.49 -13.65 -0.05
C PRO A 52 -24.70 -12.13 -0.09
N HIS A 53 -23.68 -11.34 0.27
CA HIS A 53 -23.74 -9.88 0.32
C HIS A 53 -23.46 -9.21 -1.02
N ILE A 54 -22.79 -9.91 -1.95
CA ILE A 54 -22.37 -9.36 -3.25
C ILE A 54 -23.15 -9.91 -4.43
N LYS A 55 -23.93 -11.00 -4.25
CA LYS A 55 -24.65 -11.70 -5.33
C LYS A 55 -25.63 -10.81 -6.13
N GLU A 56 -26.13 -9.73 -5.52
CA GLU A 56 -27.10 -8.81 -6.12
C GLU A 56 -26.42 -7.55 -6.70
N ILE A 57 -25.09 -7.43 -6.57
CA ILE A 57 -24.33 -6.30 -7.09
C ILE A 57 -24.03 -6.57 -8.57
N ASP A 58 -24.69 -5.85 -9.46
CA ASP A 58 -24.53 -5.93 -10.92
C ASP A 58 -23.80 -4.71 -11.52
N ASP A 59 -23.28 -3.82 -10.68
CA ASP A 59 -22.61 -2.58 -11.07
C ASP A 59 -21.32 -2.79 -11.88
N PHE A 60 -20.62 -3.89 -11.63
CA PHE A 60 -19.27 -4.18 -12.14
C PHE A 60 -19.28 -5.04 -13.41
N PHE A 61 -18.12 -5.23 -14.04
CA PHE A 61 -17.96 -6.29 -15.05
C PHE A 61 -18.20 -7.66 -14.41
N ALA A 62 -17.56 -7.88 -13.26
CA ALA A 62 -17.74 -9.04 -12.41
C ALA A 62 -17.40 -8.67 -10.96
N ILE A 63 -18.02 -9.35 -10.01
CA ILE A 63 -17.65 -9.30 -8.60
C ILE A 63 -17.73 -10.72 -8.04
N GLU A 64 -16.66 -11.14 -7.37
CA GLU A 64 -16.59 -12.47 -6.78
C GLU A 64 -15.84 -12.45 -5.45
N ALA A 65 -16.08 -13.48 -4.64
CA ALA A 65 -15.35 -13.72 -3.41
C ALA A 65 -14.60 -15.06 -3.52
N ILE A 66 -13.33 -15.06 -3.12
CA ILE A 66 -12.52 -16.27 -3.02
C ILE A 66 -12.16 -16.55 -1.56
N GLY A 67 -12.20 -17.84 -1.20
CA GLY A 67 -11.87 -18.32 0.14
C GLY A 67 -10.47 -18.91 0.17
N ILE A 68 -9.56 -18.30 0.93
CA ILE A 68 -8.16 -18.73 1.02
C ILE A 68 -7.79 -19.32 2.38
N GLY A 69 -8.78 -19.54 3.25
CA GLY A 69 -8.56 -19.91 4.64
C GLY A 69 -7.93 -18.77 5.43
N LYS A 70 -7.32 -19.07 6.58
CA LYS A 70 -6.75 -18.04 7.45
C LYS A 70 -5.71 -17.19 6.71
N ILE A 71 -5.99 -15.89 6.60
CA ILE A 71 -5.06 -14.91 6.03
C ILE A 71 -3.80 -14.84 6.92
N LYS A 72 -2.67 -15.27 6.35
CA LYS A 72 -1.36 -15.29 7.03
C LYS A 72 -0.68 -13.93 6.98
N SER A 73 -0.80 -13.25 5.85
CA SER A 73 -0.33 -11.90 5.56
C SER A 73 -1.24 -11.26 4.51
N ILE A 74 -1.25 -9.93 4.46
CA ILE A 74 -1.97 -9.21 3.40
C ILE A 74 -1.36 -9.48 2.03
N ALA A 75 -0.03 -9.62 1.95
CA ALA A 75 0.71 -10.02 0.73
C ALA A 75 0.24 -11.36 0.16
N PHE A 76 -0.01 -12.35 1.03
CA PHE A 76 -0.57 -13.64 0.61
C PHE A 76 -1.97 -13.47 0.02
N ALA A 77 -2.84 -12.66 0.66
CA ALA A 77 -4.17 -12.39 0.14
C ALA A 77 -4.14 -11.67 -1.21
N TYR A 78 -3.27 -10.65 -1.38
CA TYR A 78 -3.08 -10.00 -2.67
C TYR A 78 -2.58 -10.98 -3.73
N THR A 79 -1.61 -11.83 -3.41
CA THR A 79 -1.05 -12.81 -4.36
C THR A 79 -2.10 -13.76 -4.88
N GLU A 80 -2.95 -14.30 -4.00
CA GLU A 80 -4.03 -15.19 -4.41
C GLU A 80 -5.08 -14.46 -5.27
N GLY A 81 -5.43 -13.23 -4.92
CA GLY A 81 -6.31 -12.40 -5.75
C GLY A 81 -5.71 -12.06 -7.12
N ILE A 82 -4.42 -11.72 -7.18
CA ILE A 82 -3.69 -11.48 -8.43
C ILE A 82 -3.74 -12.72 -9.32
N ARG A 83 -3.45 -13.91 -8.77
CA ARG A 83 -3.48 -15.18 -9.52
C ARG A 83 -4.88 -15.48 -10.07
N HIS A 84 -5.91 -15.23 -9.27
CA HIS A 84 -7.31 -15.49 -9.64
C HIS A 84 -7.88 -14.51 -10.67
N SER A 85 -7.37 -13.28 -10.71
CA SER A 85 -7.90 -12.21 -11.59
C SER A 85 -7.91 -12.52 -13.08
N GLN A 86 -8.70 -11.80 -13.86
CA GLN A 86 -8.77 -11.98 -15.32
C GLN A 86 -8.26 -10.77 -16.11
N ALA A 87 -8.26 -9.57 -15.51
CA ALA A 87 -7.84 -8.37 -16.21
C ALA A 87 -6.32 -8.32 -16.45
N PRO A 88 -5.87 -7.59 -17.49
CA PRO A 88 -4.44 -7.34 -17.72
C PRO A 88 -3.83 -6.37 -16.69
N ILE A 89 -4.66 -5.58 -16.00
CA ILE A 89 -4.23 -4.64 -14.95
C ILE A 89 -4.80 -5.13 -13.62
N VAL A 90 -3.98 -5.16 -12.57
CA VAL A 90 -4.43 -5.46 -11.21
C VAL A 90 -4.16 -4.26 -10.31
N ALA A 91 -5.18 -3.75 -9.64
CA ALA A 91 -5.06 -2.73 -8.61
C ALA A 91 -5.25 -3.35 -7.23
N LEU A 92 -4.39 -2.95 -6.29
CA LEU A 92 -4.51 -3.33 -4.89
C LEU A 92 -5.37 -2.29 -4.16
N ALA A 93 -6.28 -2.75 -3.31
CA ALA A 93 -7.14 -1.93 -2.48
C ALA A 93 -7.17 -2.43 -1.04
N GLU A 94 -7.60 -1.56 -0.13
CA GLU A 94 -7.64 -1.79 1.31
C GLU A 94 -9.05 -1.48 1.86
N ASP A 95 -9.40 -2.05 3.01
CA ASP A 95 -10.67 -1.79 3.72
C ASP A 95 -10.80 -0.33 4.22
N HIS A 96 -9.71 0.43 4.20
CA HIS A 96 -9.61 1.76 4.80
C HIS A 96 -9.02 2.84 3.89
N CYS A 97 -8.98 2.58 2.58
CA CYS A 97 -8.55 3.53 1.56
C CYS A 97 -9.64 3.72 0.49
N PHE A 98 -10.04 4.96 0.25
CA PHE A 98 -11.27 5.30 -0.47
C PHE A 98 -10.97 6.05 -1.78
N PRO A 99 -11.03 5.38 -2.95
CA PRO A 99 -10.73 6.00 -4.24
C PRO A 99 -11.79 7.00 -4.70
N ASP A 100 -11.38 8.11 -5.32
CA ASP A 100 -12.29 9.04 -6.01
C ASP A 100 -12.97 8.38 -7.21
N ALA A 101 -14.12 8.90 -7.65
CA ALA A 101 -14.93 8.31 -8.73
C ALA A 101 -14.16 8.08 -10.05
N ASP A 102 -13.17 8.91 -10.35
CA ASP A 102 -12.39 8.82 -11.60
C ASP A 102 -11.08 8.01 -11.43
N TRP A 103 -10.81 7.48 -10.24
CA TRP A 103 -9.55 6.80 -9.89
C TRP A 103 -9.21 5.67 -10.85
N ALA A 104 -10.14 4.75 -11.07
CA ALA A 104 -9.93 3.59 -11.94
C ALA A 104 -9.77 4.01 -13.41
N GLU A 105 -10.48 5.05 -13.84
CA GLU A 105 -10.40 5.57 -15.21
C GLU A 105 -8.98 6.08 -15.51
N TYR A 106 -8.42 6.88 -14.60
CA TYR A 106 -7.08 7.42 -14.77
C TYR A 106 -5.98 6.36 -14.68
N LEU A 107 -6.12 5.35 -13.80
CA LEU A 107 -5.17 4.23 -13.76
C LEU A 107 -5.20 3.40 -15.05
N ILE A 108 -6.39 3.07 -15.55
CA ILE A 108 -6.56 2.33 -16.83
C ILE A 108 -5.99 3.15 -17.99
N GLU A 109 -6.24 4.46 -18.03
CA GLU A 109 -5.68 5.34 -19.05
C GLU A 109 -4.16 5.35 -19.01
N ALA A 110 -3.55 5.50 -17.84
CA ALA A 110 -2.12 5.53 -17.65
C ALA A 110 -1.45 4.20 -18.09
N HIS A 111 -2.07 3.05 -17.81
CA HIS A 111 -1.55 1.74 -18.23
C HIS A 111 -1.59 1.48 -19.75
N LYS A 112 -2.19 2.38 -20.56
CA LYS A 112 -2.00 2.36 -22.03
C LYS A 112 -0.54 2.65 -22.41
N GLN A 113 0.21 3.28 -21.51
CA GLN A 113 1.65 3.52 -21.64
C GLN A 113 2.46 2.29 -21.18
N PRO A 114 3.78 2.22 -21.44
CA PRO A 114 4.58 1.04 -21.11
C PRO A 114 4.93 0.91 -19.61
N TRP A 115 4.36 1.74 -18.72
CA TRP A 115 4.63 1.71 -17.29
C TRP A 115 4.16 0.39 -16.67
N ALA A 116 5.03 -0.26 -15.89
CA ALA A 116 4.74 -1.54 -15.25
C ALA A 116 3.83 -1.37 -14.04
N VAL A 117 3.98 -0.26 -13.33
CA VAL A 117 3.20 0.08 -12.15
C VAL A 117 2.72 1.53 -12.27
N VAL A 118 1.46 1.76 -11.97
CA VAL A 118 0.86 3.09 -11.88
C VAL A 118 0.24 3.25 -10.50
N GLY A 119 0.66 4.28 -9.76
CA GLY A 119 0.15 4.55 -8.42
C GLY A 119 -0.62 5.87 -8.35
N PRO A 120 -1.62 5.97 -7.46
CA PRO A 120 -2.37 7.20 -7.21
C PRO A 120 -1.60 8.13 -6.26
N VAL A 121 -2.10 9.36 -6.15
CA VAL A 121 -1.77 10.23 -5.02
C VAL A 121 -2.76 10.01 -3.86
N LEU A 122 -2.29 10.26 -2.64
CA LEU A 122 -3.05 10.01 -1.41
C LEU A 122 -3.44 11.30 -0.68
N ARG A 123 -4.65 11.28 -0.12
CA ARG A 123 -5.15 12.25 0.86
C ARG A 123 -5.32 11.59 2.21
N ASN A 124 -5.30 12.41 3.25
CA ASN A 124 -5.63 11.98 4.60
C ASN A 124 -7.16 11.95 4.79
N ALA A 125 -7.73 10.77 5.07
CA ALA A 125 -9.16 10.60 5.30
C ALA A 125 -9.62 11.03 6.71
N ASN A 126 -8.71 11.14 7.68
CA ASN A 126 -8.96 11.60 9.06
C ASN A 126 -8.05 12.79 9.45
N PRO A 127 -8.13 13.94 8.74
CA PRO A 127 -7.15 15.03 8.83
C PRO A 127 -7.23 15.87 10.11
N ASN A 128 -8.23 15.67 10.96
CA ASN A 128 -8.39 16.40 12.22
C ASN A 128 -7.53 15.82 13.36
N ASN A 129 -6.74 14.78 13.10
CA ASN A 129 -5.85 14.15 14.07
C ASN A 129 -4.37 14.35 13.66
N VAL A 130 -3.53 14.78 14.62
CA VAL A 130 -2.10 15.01 14.37
C VAL A 130 -1.30 13.72 14.18
N VAL A 131 -1.70 12.64 14.87
CA VAL A 131 -1.08 11.31 14.72
C VAL A 131 -1.35 10.80 13.30
N SER A 132 -2.57 11.00 12.81
CA SER A 132 -2.94 10.65 11.44
C SER A 132 -2.09 11.39 10.40
N TRP A 133 -1.83 12.69 10.60
CA TRP A 133 -0.90 13.42 9.73
C TRP A 133 0.54 12.92 9.85
N ALA A 134 1.02 12.61 11.06
CA ALA A 134 2.37 12.08 11.23
C ALA A 134 2.52 10.72 10.53
N ASP A 135 1.53 9.83 10.67
CA ASP A 135 1.48 8.54 10.01
C ASP A 135 1.47 8.67 8.48
N MET A 136 0.57 9.48 7.94
CA MET A 136 0.49 9.82 6.52
C MET A 136 1.82 10.37 5.98
N LEU A 137 2.50 11.25 6.72
CA LEU A 137 3.77 11.82 6.28
C LEU A 137 4.93 10.83 6.34
N ILE A 138 4.97 9.94 7.34
CA ILE A 138 6.01 8.91 7.41
C ILE A 138 5.84 7.91 6.27
N ALA A 139 4.60 7.47 6.01
CA ALA A 139 4.31 6.41 5.04
C ALA A 139 4.21 6.93 3.60
N TYR A 140 3.56 8.07 3.39
CA TYR A 140 3.08 8.50 2.08
C TYR A 140 3.52 9.89 1.64
N ALA A 141 4.41 10.58 2.38
CA ALA A 141 4.86 11.92 2.01
C ALA A 141 5.27 12.06 0.52
N PRO A 142 5.97 11.12 -0.13
CA PRO A 142 6.31 11.24 -1.55
C PRO A 142 5.11 11.34 -2.51
N TRP A 143 3.92 10.90 -2.12
CA TRP A 143 2.76 10.73 -3.01
C TRP A 143 1.51 11.45 -2.51
N LEU A 144 1.64 12.48 -1.67
CA LEU A 144 0.50 13.32 -1.27
C LEU A 144 -0.20 13.96 -2.48
N ASP A 145 -1.50 14.22 -2.35
CA ASP A 145 -2.38 14.91 -3.32
C ASP A 145 -2.00 16.38 -3.59
N PHE A 146 -0.78 16.60 -4.05
CA PHE A 146 -0.18 17.83 -4.59
C PHE A 146 1.09 17.48 -5.40
N THR A 147 1.45 16.19 -5.45
CA THR A 147 2.59 15.68 -6.20
C THR A 147 2.20 15.58 -7.68
N PRO A 148 2.97 16.20 -8.60
CA PRO A 148 2.68 16.08 -10.02
C PRO A 148 2.90 14.66 -10.52
N SER A 149 2.22 14.29 -11.61
CA SER A 149 2.44 13.02 -12.29
C SER A 149 3.88 12.90 -12.81
N GLY A 150 4.41 11.69 -12.86
CA GLY A 150 5.76 11.48 -13.39
C GLY A 150 6.35 10.11 -13.07
N ILE A 151 7.50 9.84 -13.70
CA ILE A 151 8.27 8.62 -13.42
C ILE A 151 8.90 8.74 -12.04
N VAL A 152 8.72 7.73 -11.20
CA VAL A 152 9.22 7.68 -9.82
C VAL A 152 9.90 6.35 -9.53
N ASN A 153 10.65 6.29 -8.43
CA ASN A 153 11.41 5.09 -8.06
C ASN A 153 10.60 4.05 -7.28
N PHE A 154 9.49 4.47 -6.68
CA PHE A 154 8.61 3.62 -5.90
C PHE A 154 7.26 4.34 -5.74
N LEU A 155 6.23 3.57 -5.50
CA LEU A 155 4.83 4.00 -5.43
C LEU A 155 4.19 3.50 -4.12
N PRO A 156 3.02 4.01 -3.73
CA PRO A 156 2.31 3.52 -2.54
C PRO A 156 1.85 2.08 -2.78
N GLY A 157 2.58 1.10 -2.24
CA GLY A 157 2.49 -0.34 -2.55
C GLY A 157 1.07 -0.90 -2.63
N HIS A 158 0.40 -0.98 -1.47
CA HIS A 158 -0.97 -1.50 -1.32
C HIS A 158 -2.06 -0.70 -2.05
N ASN A 159 -1.71 0.45 -2.63
CA ASN A 159 -2.64 1.35 -3.30
C ASN A 159 -2.31 1.51 -4.79
N SER A 160 -1.32 0.77 -5.30
CA SER A 160 -0.87 0.85 -6.69
C SER A 160 -1.54 -0.17 -7.59
N SER A 161 -1.47 0.07 -8.89
CA SER A 161 -1.90 -0.83 -9.95
C SER A 161 -0.74 -1.31 -10.80
N TYR A 162 -0.81 -2.54 -11.27
CA TYR A 162 0.30 -3.27 -11.87
C TYR A 162 -0.17 -3.92 -13.16
N LYS A 163 0.74 -4.03 -14.14
CA LYS A 163 0.54 -4.98 -15.23
C LYS A 163 0.64 -6.40 -14.68
N LYS A 164 -0.40 -7.19 -14.92
CA LYS A 164 -0.57 -8.51 -14.31
C LYS A 164 0.55 -9.48 -14.72
N ASP A 165 0.94 -9.46 -15.98
CA ASP A 165 2.00 -10.31 -16.53
C ASP A 165 3.35 -10.09 -15.84
N ILE A 166 3.69 -8.84 -15.50
CA ILE A 166 4.90 -8.50 -14.75
C ILE A 166 4.85 -9.11 -13.35
N LEU A 167 3.71 -9.05 -12.66
CA LEU A 167 3.56 -9.69 -11.34
C LEU A 167 3.66 -11.21 -11.46
N LEU A 168 3.00 -11.83 -12.44
CA LEU A 168 3.03 -13.27 -12.62
C LEU A 168 4.41 -13.81 -13.03
N SER A 169 5.29 -12.98 -13.61
CA SER A 169 6.68 -13.35 -13.91
C SER A 169 7.53 -13.70 -12.68
N TYR A 170 7.06 -13.35 -11.47
CA TYR A 170 7.72 -13.75 -10.22
C TYR A 170 7.36 -15.17 -9.78
N GLU A 171 6.36 -15.80 -10.40
CA GLU A 171 5.94 -17.18 -10.12
C GLU A 171 5.70 -17.41 -8.60
N GLU A 172 6.44 -18.35 -8.00
CA GLU A 172 6.35 -18.66 -6.57
C GLU A 172 6.94 -17.57 -5.66
N LYS A 173 7.79 -16.69 -6.19
CA LYS A 173 8.37 -15.57 -5.43
C LYS A 173 7.43 -14.38 -5.29
N LEU A 174 6.29 -14.37 -6.00
CA LEU A 174 5.36 -13.25 -5.96
C LEU A 174 4.90 -12.95 -4.53
N ALA A 175 4.53 -13.98 -3.76
CA ALA A 175 4.09 -13.81 -2.38
C ALA A 175 5.14 -13.16 -1.49
N GLU A 176 6.41 -13.57 -1.61
CA GLU A 176 7.54 -13.00 -0.87
C GLU A 176 7.78 -11.53 -1.26
N MET A 177 7.77 -11.23 -2.56
CA MET A 177 8.00 -9.87 -3.05
C MET A 177 6.88 -8.90 -2.66
N MET A 178 5.65 -9.40 -2.52
CA MET A 178 4.49 -8.63 -2.09
C MET A 178 4.52 -8.27 -0.59
N GLU A 179 5.37 -8.90 0.22
CA GLU A 179 5.53 -8.54 1.65
C GLU A 179 6.23 -7.18 1.83
N THR A 180 6.94 -6.70 0.81
CA THR A 180 7.54 -5.36 0.81
C THR A 180 7.57 -4.81 -0.61
N GLU A 181 6.53 -4.10 -1.01
CA GLU A 181 6.38 -3.67 -2.40
C GLU A 181 7.38 -2.60 -2.80
N THR A 182 8.00 -1.89 -1.84
CA THR A 182 9.15 -1.04 -2.13
C THR A 182 10.32 -1.86 -2.70
N ILE A 183 10.55 -3.07 -2.18
CA ILE A 183 11.57 -3.99 -2.71
C ILE A 183 11.13 -4.54 -4.07
N LEU A 184 9.85 -4.92 -4.23
CA LEU A 184 9.27 -5.30 -5.52
C LEU A 184 9.46 -4.20 -6.58
N HIS A 185 9.19 -2.94 -6.25
CA HIS A 185 9.34 -1.81 -7.14
C HIS A 185 10.80 -1.62 -7.58
N TRP A 186 11.75 -1.72 -6.66
CA TRP A 186 13.17 -1.67 -7.00
C TRP A 186 13.60 -2.82 -7.91
N ASP A 187 13.09 -4.03 -7.69
CA ASP A 187 13.38 -5.18 -8.56
C ASP A 187 12.78 -4.99 -9.95
N ILE A 188 11.52 -4.55 -10.05
CA ILE A 188 10.85 -4.17 -11.31
C ILE A 188 11.69 -3.13 -12.06
N GLN A 189 12.18 -2.09 -11.39
CA GLN A 189 13.05 -1.09 -12.00
C GLN A 189 14.38 -1.68 -12.48
N SER A 190 14.99 -2.57 -11.70
CA SER A 190 16.27 -3.20 -12.07
C SER A 190 16.17 -4.05 -13.34
N LYS A 191 14.95 -4.54 -13.66
CA LYS A 191 14.61 -5.25 -14.90
C LYS A 191 14.31 -4.32 -16.09
N GLY A 192 14.46 -3.00 -15.92
CA GLY A 192 14.29 -2.00 -16.98
C GLY A 192 12.88 -1.42 -17.11
N TYR A 193 11.96 -1.78 -16.22
CA TYR A 193 10.61 -1.25 -16.22
C TYR A 193 10.51 0.12 -15.52
N GLN A 194 9.47 0.87 -15.86
CA GLN A 194 9.19 2.18 -15.28
C GLN A 194 7.93 2.16 -14.42
N LEU A 195 7.93 2.98 -13.37
CA LEU A 195 6.80 3.22 -12.48
C LEU A 195 6.34 4.66 -12.66
N TYR A 196 5.02 4.88 -12.66
CA TYR A 196 4.44 6.19 -12.92
C TYR A 196 3.45 6.58 -11.82
N LEU A 197 3.63 7.78 -11.27
CA LEU A 197 2.65 8.40 -10.38
C LEU A 197 1.61 9.12 -11.24
N GLU A 198 0.33 8.79 -11.10
CA GLU A 198 -0.77 9.47 -11.77
C GLU A 198 -1.52 10.37 -10.78
N SER A 199 -1.20 11.66 -10.79
CA SER A 199 -1.74 12.67 -9.87
C SER A 199 -3.24 12.94 -10.03
N ARG A 200 -3.84 12.53 -11.15
CA ARG A 200 -5.30 12.58 -11.34
C ARG A 200 -6.02 11.45 -10.62
N ALA A 201 -5.36 10.28 -10.46
CA ALA A 201 -5.89 9.17 -9.69
C ALA A 201 -5.69 9.47 -8.19
N LYS A 202 -6.79 9.66 -7.46
CA LYS A 202 -6.75 10.06 -6.04
C LYS A 202 -7.43 9.04 -5.17
N THR A 203 -6.87 8.81 -3.99
CA THR A 203 -7.48 8.00 -2.94
C THR A 203 -7.30 8.63 -1.56
N SER A 204 -8.25 8.43 -0.66
CA SER A 204 -8.20 8.93 0.71
C SER A 204 -7.92 7.78 1.68
N HIS A 205 -6.74 7.78 2.28
CA HIS A 205 -6.28 6.74 3.18
C HIS A 205 -6.57 7.13 4.63
N THR A 206 -7.23 6.23 5.38
CA THR A 206 -7.41 6.38 6.82
C THR A 206 -6.13 6.00 7.54
N ASN A 207 -5.61 6.88 8.38
CA ASN A 207 -4.33 6.67 9.07
C ASN A 207 -4.55 6.39 10.55
N PHE A 208 -3.53 5.90 11.25
CA PHE A 208 -3.63 5.76 12.70
C PHE A 208 -3.85 7.12 13.36
N GLY A 209 -4.88 7.20 14.20
CA GLY A 209 -5.17 8.32 15.09
C GLY A 209 -4.78 8.07 16.54
N ASP A 210 -4.69 6.81 16.96
CA ASP A 210 -4.24 6.42 18.30
C ASP A 210 -2.71 6.41 18.42
N LEU A 211 -2.17 7.24 19.31
CA LEU A 211 -0.72 7.42 19.48
C LEU A 211 -0.01 6.13 19.93
N PHE A 212 -0.60 5.38 20.85
CA PHE A 212 0.06 4.20 21.44
C PHE A 212 0.13 3.04 20.45
N THR A 213 -0.96 2.81 19.72
CA THR A 213 -1.02 1.84 18.62
C THR A 213 -0.04 2.22 17.53
N TRP A 214 -0.06 3.49 17.10
CA TRP A 214 0.83 3.99 16.07
C TRP A 214 2.30 3.81 16.43
N ILE A 215 2.73 4.11 17.66
CA ILE A 215 4.11 3.90 18.11
C ILE A 215 4.54 2.44 17.99
N GLN A 216 3.66 1.49 18.38
CA GLN A 216 3.97 0.05 18.23
C GLN A 216 4.17 -0.32 16.76
N VAL A 217 3.31 0.21 15.89
CA VAL A 217 3.37 -0.05 14.45
C VAL A 217 4.65 0.53 13.86
N GLN A 218 5.01 1.79 14.17
CA GLN A 218 6.25 2.41 13.70
C GLN A 218 7.50 1.58 14.05
N PHE A 219 7.56 1.04 15.28
CA PHE A 219 8.68 0.20 15.69
C PHE A 219 8.78 -1.08 14.85
N TYR A 220 7.66 -1.79 14.69
CA TYR A 220 7.66 -3.06 13.96
C TYR A 220 7.85 -2.84 12.46
N CYS A 221 7.27 -1.80 11.87
CA CYS A 221 7.46 -1.46 10.45
C CYS A 221 8.94 -1.17 10.17
N GLY A 222 9.61 -0.36 11.01
CA GLY A 222 11.04 -0.13 10.87
C GLY A 222 11.86 -1.41 10.96
N LYS A 223 11.52 -2.30 11.92
CA LYS A 223 12.19 -3.60 12.07
C LYS A 223 11.98 -4.51 10.85
N LEU A 224 10.75 -4.59 10.34
CA LEU A 224 10.40 -5.40 9.17
C LEU A 224 11.19 -4.91 7.95
N PHE A 225 11.08 -3.61 7.63
CA PHE A 225 11.75 -3.01 6.48
C PHE A 225 13.27 -3.23 6.49
N ALA A 226 13.93 -2.99 7.62
CA ALA A 226 15.38 -3.19 7.72
C ALA A 226 15.78 -4.67 7.60
N GLY A 227 15.01 -5.58 8.19
CA GLY A 227 15.24 -7.01 8.10
C GLY A 227 15.08 -7.55 6.67
N ASP A 228 13.99 -7.17 6.00
CA ASP A 228 13.73 -7.60 4.63
C ASP A 228 14.75 -7.01 3.65
N ARG A 229 15.15 -5.76 3.85
CA ARG A 229 16.22 -5.15 3.05
C ARG A 229 17.55 -5.90 3.19
N VAL A 230 17.89 -6.35 4.39
CA VAL A 230 19.11 -7.14 4.64
C VAL A 230 19.05 -8.49 3.95
N ASN A 231 17.91 -9.18 4.04
CA ASN A 231 17.70 -10.51 3.46
C ASN A 231 17.71 -10.45 1.93
N ASN A 232 16.88 -9.58 1.34
CA ASN A 232 16.73 -9.47 -0.11
C ASN A 232 18.01 -9.03 -0.82
N GLN A 233 18.84 -8.21 -0.17
CA GLN A 233 20.10 -7.73 -0.76
C GLN A 233 21.33 -8.51 -0.29
N ASN A 234 21.16 -9.61 0.45
CA ASN A 234 22.24 -10.48 0.94
C ASN A 234 23.39 -9.72 1.65
N TRP A 235 23.05 -8.84 2.60
CA TRP A 235 24.07 -7.99 3.25
C TRP A 235 25.04 -8.79 4.13
N ASN A 236 26.33 -8.47 4.02
CA ASN A 236 27.37 -8.98 4.92
C ASN A 236 27.33 -8.29 6.30
N MET A 237 28.04 -8.86 7.27
CA MET A 237 28.02 -8.37 8.67
C MET A 237 28.53 -6.92 8.80
N GLY A 238 29.55 -6.53 8.04
CA GLY A 238 30.09 -5.17 8.07
C GLY A 238 29.03 -4.13 7.68
N LYS A 239 28.29 -4.38 6.59
CA LYS A 239 27.22 -3.49 6.14
C LYS A 239 26.07 -3.43 7.16
N LYS A 240 25.69 -4.56 7.78
CA LYS A 240 24.70 -4.59 8.87
C LYS A 240 25.12 -3.70 10.03
N LEU A 241 26.37 -3.80 10.49
CA LEU A 241 26.91 -2.99 11.58
C LEU A 241 26.93 -1.49 11.24
N ILE A 242 27.41 -1.12 10.06
CA ILE A 242 27.43 0.28 9.59
C ILE A 242 26.02 0.88 9.62
N TYR A 243 25.04 0.19 9.03
CA TYR A 243 23.66 0.70 8.98
C TYR A 243 22.99 0.73 10.35
N THR A 244 23.34 -0.20 11.24
CA THR A 244 22.85 -0.17 12.62
C THR A 244 23.41 1.03 13.38
N MET A 245 24.71 1.28 13.29
CA MET A 245 25.35 2.43 13.93
C MET A 245 24.89 3.76 13.32
N ALA A 246 24.58 3.78 12.02
CA ALA A 246 24.04 4.95 11.33
C ALA A 246 22.53 5.13 11.57
N SER A 247 21.82 4.14 12.11
CA SER A 247 20.36 4.21 12.30
C SER A 247 19.91 5.44 13.10
N PRO A 248 20.60 5.92 14.16
CA PRO A 248 20.20 7.14 14.87
C PRO A 248 20.18 8.42 14.01
N LEU A 249 20.76 8.40 12.80
CA LEU A 249 20.67 9.52 11.85
C LEU A 249 19.37 9.49 11.01
N ILE A 250 18.68 8.35 10.96
CA ILE A 250 17.44 8.16 10.19
C ILE A 250 16.38 9.23 10.52
N PRO A 251 16.09 9.57 11.79
CA PRO A 251 15.05 10.53 12.09
C PRO A 251 15.34 11.90 11.51
N PHE A 252 16.60 12.36 11.57
CA PHE A 252 17.01 13.65 11.02
C PHE A 252 16.94 13.67 9.49
N VAL A 253 17.46 12.63 8.84
CA VAL A 253 17.44 12.52 7.37
C VAL A 253 16.02 12.43 6.83
N ARG A 254 15.17 11.59 7.43
CA ARG A 254 13.77 11.42 7.01
C ARG A 254 12.95 12.67 7.29
N LEU A 255 13.12 13.29 8.47
CA LEU A 255 12.43 14.54 8.81
C LEU A 255 12.78 15.66 7.83
N TRP A 256 14.06 15.85 7.52
CA TRP A 256 14.51 16.82 6.52
C TRP A 256 13.89 16.56 5.14
N ARG A 257 13.86 15.30 4.71
CA ARG A 257 13.24 14.91 3.44
C ARG A 257 11.75 15.23 3.41
N ILE A 258 11.01 14.88 4.47
CA ILE A 258 9.58 15.18 4.57
C ILE A 258 9.35 16.69 4.54
N TYR A 259 10.13 17.46 5.31
CA TYR A 259 10.04 18.91 5.32
C TYR A 259 10.26 19.50 3.93
N ARG A 260 11.32 19.08 3.22
CA ARG A 260 11.62 19.54 1.85
C ARG A 260 10.49 19.22 0.88
N GLN A 261 9.92 18.02 0.95
CA GLN A 261 8.77 17.62 0.14
C GLN A 261 7.54 18.49 0.41
N LEU A 262 7.27 18.84 1.67
CA LEU A 262 6.16 19.74 2.01
C LEU A 262 6.42 21.17 1.51
N GLU A 263 7.65 21.67 1.64
CA GLU A 263 8.03 23.01 1.18
C GLU A 263 7.93 23.14 -0.34
N GLU A 264 8.47 22.18 -1.09
CA GLU A 264 8.39 22.12 -2.56
C GLU A 264 6.94 22.16 -3.07
N ARG A 265 6.02 21.61 -2.29
CA ARG A 265 4.58 21.50 -2.61
C ARG A 265 3.73 22.62 -2.00
N LYS A 266 4.35 23.60 -1.34
CA LYS A 266 3.68 24.71 -0.66
C LYS A 266 2.71 24.27 0.44
N LEU A 267 3.03 23.17 1.13
CA LEU A 267 2.25 22.57 2.22
C LEU A 267 2.83 22.86 3.61
N GLN A 268 3.77 23.81 3.73
CA GLN A 268 4.39 24.20 4.99
C GLN A 268 3.39 24.64 6.06
N LYS A 269 2.17 25.05 5.68
CA LYS A 269 1.08 25.38 6.61
C LYS A 269 0.64 24.20 7.50
N LEU A 270 0.89 22.96 7.06
CA LEU A 270 0.64 21.77 7.88
C LEU A 270 1.62 21.67 9.05
N TRP A 271 2.78 22.32 8.96
CA TRP A 271 3.87 22.23 9.91
C TRP A 271 3.57 23.01 11.19
N SER A 272 3.00 22.32 12.18
CA SER A 272 2.85 22.81 13.54
C SER A 272 3.91 22.21 14.46
N LEU A 273 4.19 22.85 15.61
CA LEU A 273 5.06 22.27 16.63
C LEU A 273 4.56 20.89 17.08
N LYS A 274 3.24 20.72 17.21
CA LYS A 274 2.63 19.43 17.58
C LYS A 274 2.92 18.36 16.53
N LEU A 275 2.72 18.66 15.25
CA LEU A 275 3.02 17.73 14.15
C LEU A 275 4.51 17.39 14.11
N PHE A 276 5.39 18.39 14.25
CA PHE A 276 6.83 18.19 14.30
C PHE A 276 7.24 17.21 15.41
N LEU A 277 6.75 17.42 16.64
CA LEU A 277 7.08 16.56 17.79
C LEU A 277 6.54 15.13 17.60
N THR A 278 5.31 14.98 17.12
CA THR A 278 4.71 13.66 16.85
C THR A 278 5.44 12.93 15.74
N LEU A 279 5.74 13.62 14.63
CA LEU A 279 6.49 13.08 13.50
C LEU A 279 7.90 12.63 13.92
N PHE A 280 8.62 13.48 14.66
CA PHE A 280 9.97 13.16 15.11
C PHE A 280 9.99 11.98 16.09
N LEU A 281 9.00 11.89 16.99
CA LEU A 281 8.82 10.72 17.85
C LEU A 281 8.63 9.44 17.03
N GLY A 282 7.71 9.44 16.06
CA GLY A 282 7.48 8.28 15.19
C GLY A 282 8.75 7.86 14.45
N LEU A 283 9.50 8.82 13.92
CA LEU A 283 10.76 8.57 13.22
C LEU A 283 11.87 8.01 14.13
N ILE A 284 11.96 8.45 15.39
CA ILE A 284 12.87 7.86 16.38
C ILE A 284 12.50 6.40 16.63
N ILE A 285 11.22 6.11 16.81
CA ILE A 285 10.76 4.75 17.08
C ILE A 285 11.00 3.82 15.87
N ASP A 286 10.69 4.28 14.65
CA ASP A 286 11.04 3.60 13.40
C ASP A 286 12.55 3.35 13.29
N SER A 287 13.37 4.35 13.60
CA SER A 287 14.83 4.24 13.61
C SER A 287 15.34 3.16 14.56
N ILE A 288 14.78 3.05 15.77
CA ILE A 288 15.14 1.99 16.73
C ILE A 288 14.74 0.63 16.15
N GLY A 289 13.53 0.53 15.57
CA GLY A 289 13.08 -0.65 14.86
C GLY A 289 14.06 -1.08 13.77
N GLN A 290 14.45 -0.15 12.90
CA GLN A 290 15.41 -0.40 11.82
C GLN A 290 16.77 -0.86 12.35
N GLY A 291 17.32 -0.21 13.38
CA GLY A 291 18.59 -0.61 13.99
C GLY A 291 18.57 -2.06 14.48
N ILE A 292 17.47 -2.47 15.13
CA ILE A 292 17.26 -3.86 15.55
C ILE A 292 17.08 -4.79 14.34
N GLY A 293 16.33 -4.37 13.32
CA GLY A 293 16.08 -5.16 12.11
C GLY A 293 17.34 -5.45 11.31
N TYR A 294 18.28 -4.49 11.22
CA TYR A 294 19.54 -4.68 10.50
C TYR A 294 20.42 -5.80 11.10
N ILE A 295 20.43 -5.95 12.43
CA ILE A 295 21.22 -6.98 13.12
C ILE A 295 20.45 -8.29 13.26
N PHE A 296 19.21 -8.22 13.73
CA PHE A 296 18.44 -9.39 14.18
C PHE A 296 17.38 -9.87 13.18
N GLY A 297 17.23 -9.17 12.04
CA GLY A 297 16.23 -9.47 11.03
C GLY A 297 14.79 -9.19 11.48
N VAL A 298 13.84 -9.68 10.68
CA VAL A 298 12.40 -9.42 10.83
C VAL A 298 11.81 -9.98 12.13
N GLY A 299 12.25 -11.17 12.56
CA GLY A 299 11.72 -11.85 13.74
C GLY A 299 10.19 -11.99 13.70
N LYS A 300 9.51 -11.53 14.76
CA LYS A 300 8.04 -11.54 14.88
C LYS A 300 7.36 -10.25 14.38
N ALA A 301 8.09 -9.36 13.70
CA ALA A 301 7.55 -8.04 13.30
C ALA A 301 6.31 -8.19 12.42
N MET A 302 6.36 -9.05 11.40
CA MET A 302 5.22 -9.28 10.50
C MET A 302 3.96 -9.70 11.25
N ALA A 303 4.06 -10.75 12.08
CA ALA A 303 2.92 -11.22 12.88
C ALA A 303 2.37 -10.20 13.89
N LYS A 304 3.16 -9.16 14.24
CA LYS A 304 2.73 -8.06 15.10
C LYS A 304 1.99 -6.98 14.29
N ILE A 305 2.50 -6.64 13.11
CA ILE A 305 1.90 -5.65 12.21
C ILE A 305 0.60 -6.19 11.60
N SER A 306 0.53 -7.47 11.24
CA SER A 306 -0.66 -8.07 10.61
C SER A 306 -1.96 -7.91 11.42
N LYS A 307 -1.84 -7.63 12.74
CA LYS A 307 -3.00 -7.34 13.62
C LYS A 307 -3.61 -5.96 13.38
N PHE A 308 -2.84 -5.06 12.78
CA PHE A 308 -3.19 -3.69 12.50
C PHE A 308 -3.34 -3.43 10.99
N GLU A 309 -3.24 -4.45 10.13
CA GLU A 309 -3.41 -4.29 8.68
C GLU A 309 -4.86 -3.99 8.31
N PHE A 310 -5.81 -4.52 9.08
CA PHE A 310 -7.25 -4.35 8.85
C PHE A 310 -7.91 -3.62 10.01
N HIS A 311 -9.17 -3.21 9.81
CA HIS A 311 -9.99 -2.49 10.79
C HIS A 311 -9.33 -1.19 11.27
N ARG A 312 -8.77 -0.44 10.33
CA ARG A 312 -8.08 0.84 10.61
C ARG A 312 -8.97 1.84 11.33
N ASP A 313 -10.29 1.78 11.11
CA ASP A 313 -11.31 2.60 11.77
C ASP A 313 -11.31 2.45 13.30
N GLN A 314 -10.92 1.29 13.82
CA GLN A 314 -10.78 1.06 15.27
C GLN A 314 -9.63 1.86 15.90
N TYR A 315 -8.71 2.38 15.08
CA TYR A 315 -7.50 3.07 15.52
C TYR A 315 -7.37 4.49 14.94
N SER A 316 -8.38 5.00 14.22
CA SER A 316 -8.34 6.25 13.44
C SER A 316 -8.78 7.52 14.18
#